data_AF-A0A1M7DMT4-F1
#
_entry.id   AF-A0A1M7DMT4-F1
#
_cell.length_a   1.000
_cell.length_b   1.000
_cell.length_c   1.000
_cell.angle_alpha   90.00
_cell.angle_beta   90.00
_cell.angle_gamma   90.00
#
_symmetry.space_group_name_H-M   'P 1'
#
loop_
_entity.id
_entity.type
_entity.pdbx_description
1 polymer ?
#
loop_
_entity_poly.entity_id
_entity_poly.type
_entity_poly.pdbx_seq_one_letter_code
_entity_poly.pdbx_strand_id
1 'polypeptide(L)'
;MTNPQTHLNELIAHLAVLTDILALDADSHWGAHFHNCLTTARSLVGSSHDGEELAGLACSVMSVYGGMGSFNDYAPWQNGRCIAGMESLDEASNRVYMAARAIRLRNATDAD
;
A
#
# COMPACT_ATOMS: atom_id res chain seq x y z
N MET A 1 -1.72 0.66 23.39
CA MET A 1 -1.71 1.69 22.35
C MET A 1 -0.53 1.42 21.43
N THR A 2 -0.78 0.88 20.24
CA THR A 2 0.26 0.74 19.22
C THR A 2 0.65 2.14 18.73
N ASN A 3 1.96 2.38 18.68
CA ASN A 3 2.54 3.67 18.30
C ASN A 3 2.26 3.92 16.80
N PRO A 4 1.80 5.11 16.35
CA PRO A 4 1.59 5.42 14.93
C PRO A 4 2.81 5.09 14.05
N GLN A 5 4.01 5.21 14.62
CA GLN A 5 5.25 4.84 13.95
C GLN A 5 5.38 3.33 13.70
N THR A 6 4.79 2.48 14.55
CA THR A 6 4.77 1.03 14.33
C THR A 6 3.90 0.69 13.12
N HIS A 7 2.69 1.23 13.06
CA HIS A 7 1.79 0.99 11.92
C HIS A 7 2.34 1.57 10.61
N LEU A 8 2.99 2.74 10.66
CA LEU A 8 3.65 3.33 9.50
C LEU A 8 4.82 2.44 9.02
N ASN A 9 5.66 1.96 9.94
CA ASN A 9 6.74 1.03 9.59
C ASN A 9 6.22 -0.29 9.00
N GLU A 10 5.14 -0.84 9.54
CA GLU A 10 4.47 -2.02 8.98
C GLU A 10 3.94 -1.76 7.57
N LEU A 11 3.27 -0.62 7.36
CA LEU A 11 2.80 -0.21 6.03
C LEU A 11 3.97 -0.08 5.04
N ILE A 12 5.08 0.53 5.45
CA ILE A 12 6.30 0.66 4.62
C ILE A 12 6.86 -0.71 4.26
N ALA A 13 6.95 -1.62 5.22
CA ALA A 13 7.45 -2.98 4.97
C ALA A 13 6.57 -3.73 3.96
N HIS A 14 5.25 -3.64 4.11
CA HIS A 14 4.31 -4.28 3.18
C HIS A 14 4.31 -3.62 1.80
N LEU A 15 4.35 -2.29 1.73
CA LEU A 15 4.46 -1.55 0.47
C LEU A 15 5.76 -1.89 -0.25
N ALA A 16 6.88 -2.02 0.46
CA ALA A 16 8.15 -2.40 -0.14
C ALA A 16 8.07 -3.78 -0.80
N VAL A 17 7.48 -4.78 -0.13
CA VAL A 17 7.28 -6.12 -0.70
C VAL A 17 6.37 -6.07 -1.92
N LEU A 18 5.23 -5.36 -1.84
CA LEU A 18 4.30 -5.24 -2.96
C LEU A 18 4.95 -4.56 -4.18
N THR A 19 5.74 -3.51 -3.94
CA THR A 19 6.42 -2.76 -5.00
C THR A 19 7.51 -3.60 -5.67
N ASP A 20 8.22 -4.44 -4.91
CA ASP A 20 9.23 -5.37 -5.43
C ASP A 20 8.58 -6.43 -6.34
N ILE A 21 7.44 -6.98 -5.93
CA ILE A 21 6.65 -7.89 -6.76
C ILE A 21 6.18 -7.19 -8.04
N LEU A 22 5.61 -5.99 -7.93
CA LEU A 22 5.15 -5.21 -9.08
C LEU A 22 6.28 -4.78 -10.02
N ALA A 23 7.51 -4.66 -9.53
CA ALA A 23 8.68 -4.37 -10.35
C ALA A 23 9.03 -5.50 -11.33
N LEU A 24 8.52 -6.73 -11.10
CA LEU A 24 8.63 -7.84 -12.06
C LEU A 24 7.81 -7.57 -13.34
N ASP A 25 6.80 -6.70 -13.29
CA ASP A 25 6.00 -6.26 -14.42
C ASP A 25 6.31 -4.80 -14.77
N ALA A 26 7.28 -4.59 -15.66
CA ALA A 26 7.77 -3.27 -16.03
C ALA A 26 6.70 -2.36 -16.69
N ASP A 27 5.60 -2.93 -17.19
CA ASP A 27 4.49 -2.20 -17.82
C ASP A 27 3.39 -1.81 -16.80
N SER A 28 3.51 -2.29 -15.55
CA SER A 28 2.49 -2.06 -14.52
C SER A 28 2.48 -0.61 -14.05
N HIS A 29 1.44 0.13 -14.42
CA HIS A 29 1.19 1.48 -13.87
C HIS A 29 0.97 1.46 -12.35
N TRP A 30 0.55 0.31 -11.79
CA TRP A 30 0.39 0.13 -10.35
C TRP A 30 1.73 0.16 -9.60
N GLY A 31 2.80 -0.36 -10.20
CA GLY A 31 4.14 -0.30 -9.62
C GLY A 31 4.56 1.12 -9.27
N ALA A 32 4.34 2.07 -10.19
CA ALA A 32 4.61 3.49 -9.95
C ALA A 32 3.74 4.09 -8.84
N HIS A 33 2.45 3.73 -8.80
CA HIS A 33 1.53 4.21 -7.76
C HIS A 33 1.96 3.77 -6.35
N PHE A 34 2.22 2.48 -6.16
CA PHE A 34 2.64 1.95 -4.86
C PHE A 34 4.05 2.41 -4.47
N HIS A 35 4.94 2.59 -5.44
CA HIS A 35 6.26 3.19 -5.20
C HIS A 35 6.18 4.63 -4.69
N ASN A 36 5.27 5.43 -5.26
CA ASN A 36 5.02 6.79 -4.79
C ASN A 36 4.46 6.78 -3.35
N CYS A 37 3.51 5.89 -3.05
CA CYS A 37 2.99 5.71 -1.70
C CYS A 37 4.09 5.30 -0.71
N LEU A 38 4.99 4.38 -1.10
CA LEU A 38 6.13 3.97 -0.29
C LEU A 38 7.10 5.14 -0.02
N THR A 39 7.36 5.97 -1.02
CA THR A 39 8.23 7.14 -0.89
C THR A 39 7.63 8.15 0.09
N THR A 40 6.34 8.46 -0.07
CA THR A 40 5.61 9.31 0.89
C THR A 40 5.65 8.72 2.29
N ALA A 41 5.35 7.43 2.45
CA ALA A 41 5.38 6.75 3.74
C ALA A 41 6.75 6.85 4.42
N ARG A 42 7.84 6.69 3.65
CA ARG A 42 9.22 6.84 4.16
C ARG A 42 9.56 8.26 4.56
N SER A 43 9.12 9.26 3.80
CA SER A 43 9.23 10.68 4.19
C SER A 43 8.45 10.96 5.48
N LEU A 44 7.37 10.21 5.71
CA LEU A 44 6.61 10.29 6.95
C LEU A 44 7.31 9.61 8.15
N VAL A 45 8.44 8.91 7.95
CA VAL A 45 9.23 8.35 9.06
C VAL A 45 10.18 9.41 9.58
N GLY A 46 9.92 9.91 10.79
CA GLY A 46 10.87 10.75 11.54
C GLY A 46 10.48 12.21 11.66
N SER A 47 9.51 12.73 10.91
CA SER A 47 8.87 14.00 11.26
C SER A 47 7.74 13.80 12.28
N SER A 48 7.45 14.87 13.03
CA SER A 48 6.25 14.96 13.87
C SER A 48 5.03 15.17 12.98
N HIS A 49 4.57 14.10 12.33
CA HIS A 49 3.41 14.18 11.46
C HIS A 49 2.13 14.21 12.28
N ASP A 50 1.22 15.08 11.89
CA ASP A 50 -0.17 15.04 12.33
C ASP A 50 -0.85 13.80 11.75
N GLY A 51 -1.76 13.19 12.52
CA GLY A 51 -2.47 11.97 12.13
C GLY A 51 -3.16 12.05 10.76
N GLU A 52 -3.48 13.27 10.32
CA GLU A 52 -4.09 13.61 9.04
C GLU A 52 -3.22 13.20 7.83
N GLU A 53 -1.89 13.35 7.89
CA GLU A 53 -1.01 12.93 6.79
C GLU A 53 -0.95 11.41 6.67
N LEU A 54 -0.94 10.69 7.80
CA LEU A 54 -1.02 9.23 7.83
C LEU A 54 -2.37 8.75 7.27
N ALA A 55 -3.46 9.44 7.63
CA ALA A 55 -4.79 9.13 7.12
C ALA A 55 -4.90 9.39 5.61
N GLY A 56 -4.30 10.47 5.12
CA GLY A 56 -4.19 10.80 3.70
C GLY A 56 -3.47 9.71 2.92
N LEU A 57 -2.30 9.28 3.39
CA LEU A 57 -1.55 8.17 2.78
C LEU A 57 -2.38 6.87 2.76
N ALA A 58 -2.99 6.50 3.89
CA ALA A 58 -3.84 5.32 3.97
C ALA A 58 -5.03 5.40 3.00
N CYS A 59 -5.62 6.59 2.84
CA CYS A 59 -6.69 6.82 1.87
C CYS A 59 -6.21 6.65 0.43
N SER A 60 -5.06 7.22 0.07
CA SER A 60 -4.46 7.06 -1.26
C SER A 60 -4.19 5.59 -1.60
N VAL A 61 -3.59 4.85 -0.67
CA VAL A 61 -3.35 3.41 -0.84
C VAL A 61 -4.66 2.63 -0.99
N MET A 62 -5.69 2.94 -0.19
CA MET A 62 -6.98 2.24 -0.28
C MET A 62 -7.81 2.65 -1.50
N SER A 63 -7.56 3.82 -2.09
CA SER A 63 -8.35 4.36 -3.19
C SER A 63 -8.28 3.50 -4.45
N VAL A 64 -7.20 2.74 -4.65
CA VAL A 64 -7.04 1.89 -5.83
C VAL A 64 -7.76 0.55 -5.72
N TYR A 65 -8.23 0.18 -4.53
CA TYR A 65 -8.95 -1.08 -4.27
C TYR A 65 -10.45 -0.97 -4.55
N GLY A 66 -10.98 0.24 -4.75
CA GLY A 66 -12.40 0.49 -5.02
C GLY A 66 -12.63 1.05 -6.43
N GLY A 67 -13.66 0.55 -7.13
CA GLY A 67 -14.10 1.09 -8.42
C GLY A 67 -13.84 0.18 -9.62
N MET A 68 -14.24 0.68 -10.81
CA MET A 68 -14.10 -0.01 -12.10
C MET A 68 -12.68 0.20 -12.63
N GLY A 69 -11.95 -0.87 -12.95
CA GLY A 69 -10.51 -0.80 -13.25
C GLY A 69 -9.63 -0.63 -12.01
N SER A 70 -10.10 -1.10 -10.85
CA SER A 70 -9.33 -1.12 -9.61
C SER A 70 -8.18 -2.11 -9.67
N PHE A 71 -7.25 -1.98 -8.74
CA PHE A 71 -6.13 -2.90 -8.57
C PHE A 71 -6.57 -4.36 -8.38
N ASN A 72 -7.79 -4.60 -7.89
CA ASN A 72 -8.35 -5.95 -7.79
C ASN A 72 -8.60 -6.64 -9.15
N ASP A 73 -8.72 -5.87 -10.23
CA ASP A 73 -8.87 -6.40 -11.59
C ASP A 73 -7.50 -6.67 -12.25
N TYR A 74 -6.41 -6.19 -11.64
CA TYR A 74 -5.08 -6.35 -12.19
C TYR A 74 -4.67 -7.83 -12.19
N ALA A 75 -4.47 -8.35 -13.40
CA ALA A 75 -3.96 -9.69 -13.63
C ALA A 75 -2.51 -9.59 -14.13
N PRO A 76 -1.51 -10.10 -13.38
CA PRO A 76 -0.11 -10.09 -13.79
C PRO A 76 0.18 -11.18 -14.85
N TRP A 77 -0.38 -11.01 -16.04
CA TRP A 77 -0.30 -11.99 -17.12
C TRP A 77 0.59 -11.47 -18.24
N GLN A 78 1.66 -12.22 -18.54
CA GLN A 78 2.56 -11.94 -19.65
C GLN A 78 2.56 -13.15 -20.60
N ASN A 79 2.29 -12.91 -21.89
CA ASN A 79 2.20 -13.96 -22.91
C ASN A 79 1.27 -15.15 -22.53
N GLY A 80 0.15 -14.86 -21.86
CA GLY A 80 -0.83 -15.88 -21.46
C GLY A 80 -0.42 -16.76 -20.28
N ARG A 81 0.61 -16.37 -19.53
CA ARG A 81 1.03 -17.01 -18.28
C ARG A 81 1.15 -15.97 -17.17
N CYS A 82 0.95 -16.40 -15.93
CA CYS A 82 1.26 -15.57 -14.77
C CYS A 82 2.78 -15.27 -14.75
N ILE A 83 3.14 -14.02 -14.49
CA ILE A 83 4.54 -13.62 -14.33
C ILE A 83 5.13 -14.36 -13.12
N ALA A 84 6.27 -15.02 -13.32
CA ALA A 84 6.93 -15.80 -12.27
C ALA A 84 7.33 -14.90 -11.10
N GLY A 85 7.00 -15.30 -9.87
CA GLY A 85 7.26 -14.50 -8.66
C GLY A 85 6.11 -13.57 -8.25
N MET A 86 5.08 -13.40 -9.09
CA MET A 86 3.87 -12.65 -8.75
C MET A 86 2.77 -13.49 -8.09
N GLU A 87 3.06 -14.74 -7.72
CA GLU A 87 2.12 -15.63 -7.03
C GLU A 87 1.67 -15.08 -5.66
N SER A 88 2.55 -14.32 -4.99
CA SER A 88 2.29 -13.71 -3.69
C SER A 88 1.69 -12.30 -3.81
N LEU A 89 1.33 -11.84 -5.01
CA LEU A 89 0.81 -10.50 -5.24
C LEU A 89 -0.48 -10.24 -4.44
N ASP A 90 -1.43 -11.18 -4.47
CA ASP A 90 -2.70 -11.08 -3.74
C ASP A 90 -2.46 -10.99 -2.23
N GLU A 91 -1.59 -11.83 -1.68
CA GLU A 91 -1.24 -11.82 -0.26
C GLU A 91 -0.56 -10.49 0.14
N ALA A 92 0.43 -10.04 -0.63
CA ALA A 92 1.14 -8.79 -0.39
C ALA A 92 0.20 -7.59 -0.45
N SER A 93 -0.69 -7.57 -1.45
CA SER A 93 -1.74 -6.58 -1.64
C SER A 93 -2.68 -6.52 -0.44
N ASN A 94 -3.17 -7.68 0.02
CA ASN A 94 -4.07 -7.76 1.17
C ASN A 94 -3.39 -7.23 2.46
N ARG A 95 -2.10 -7.54 2.67
CA ARG A 95 -1.34 -7.00 3.82
C ARG A 95 -1.22 -5.48 3.78
N VAL A 96 -0.94 -4.90 2.60
CA VAL A 96 -0.92 -3.44 2.40
C VAL A 96 -2.28 -2.83 2.73
N TYR A 97 -3.36 -3.40 2.22
CA TYR A 97 -4.73 -2.93 2.50
C TYR A 97 -5.06 -2.99 4.00
N MET A 98 -4.75 -4.09 4.68
CA MET A 98 -5.00 -4.25 6.11
C MET A 98 -4.20 -3.23 6.95
N ALA A 99 -2.93 -3.00 6.62
CA ALA A 99 -2.10 -2.00 7.29
C ALA A 99 -2.63 -0.57 7.09
N ALA A 100 -3.00 -0.20 5.87
CA ALA A 100 -3.62 1.10 5.58
C ALA A 100 -4.96 1.27 6.33
N ARG A 101 -5.79 0.23 6.35
CA ARG A 101 -7.06 0.22 7.08
C ARG A 101 -6.87 0.39 8.58
N ALA A 102 -5.86 -0.25 9.18
CA ALA A 102 -5.54 -0.10 10.60
C ALA A 102 -5.15 1.35 10.96
N ILE A 103 -4.40 2.03 10.09
CA ILE A 103 -4.05 3.45 10.25
C ILE A 103 -5.30 4.34 10.20
N ARG A 104 -6.19 4.09 9.23
CA ARG A 104 -7.42 4.88 9.06
C ARG A 104 -8.38 4.71 10.24
N LEU A 105 -8.58 3.47 10.72
CA LEU A 105 -9.43 3.19 11.88
C LEU A 105 -8.91 3.89 13.14
N ARG A 106 -7.59 3.91 13.34
CA ARG A 106 -6.98 4.62 14.47
C ARG A 106 -7.25 6.11 14.42
N ASN A 107 -7.04 6.75 13.27
CA ASN A 107 -7.33 8.19 13.11
C ASN A 107 -8.81 8.52 13.37
N ALA A 108 -9.74 7.64 12.97
CA ALA A 108 -11.16 7.82 13.26
C ALA A 108 -11.50 7.70 14.76
N THR A 109 -10.67 7.01 15.56
CA THR A 109 -10.90 6.83 17.01
C THR A 109 -10.24 7.94 17.84
N ASP A 110 -9.28 8.68 17.27
CA ASP A 110 -8.56 9.78 17.93
C ASP A 110 -9.27 11.14 17.75
N ALA A 111 -10.27 11.18 16.87
CA ALA A 111 -11.07 12.37 16.55
C ALA A 111 -12.40 12.48 17.35
N ASP A 112 -12.58 11.66 18.39
CA ASP A 112 -13.73 11.67 19.31
C ASP A 112 -13.38 12.33 20.67
#